data_AF-A0A7K2XCR1-F1
#
_entry.id   AF-A0A7K2XCR1-F1
#
_cell.length_a   1.000
_cell.length_b   1.000
_cell.length_c   1.000
_cell.angle_alpha   90.00
_cell.angle_beta   90.00
_cell.angle_gamma   90.00
#
_symmetry.space_group_name_H-M   'P 1'
#
loop_
_entity.id
_entity.type
_entity.pdbx_description
1 polymer ?
#
loop_
_entity_poly.entity_id
_entity_poly.type
_entity_poly.pdbx_seq_one_letter_code
_entity_poly.pdbx_strand_id
1 'polypeptide(L)'
;TALAHAALTGADRRERPYHLVVSAGIAGGFQPAAPPGSLVVSSAIVAADLGAETPDGYLAVEELGFGRSVHPVPGALTGRVAAALAAGG
;
A
#
# COMPACT_ATOMS: atom_id res chain seq x y z
N THR A 1 2.88 -6.91 2.93
CA THR A 1 2.57 -6.70 1.49
C THR A 1 3.82 -6.57 0.61
N ALA A 2 4.87 -5.84 1.03
CA ALA A 2 6.11 -5.70 0.24
C ALA A 2 6.89 -7.02 -0.01
N LEU A 3 6.91 -7.93 0.98
CA LEU A 3 7.55 -9.26 0.86
C LEU A 3 6.95 -10.13 -0.26
N ALA A 4 5.63 -10.05 -0.49
CA ALA A 4 4.97 -10.80 -1.55
C ALA A 4 5.40 -10.33 -2.95
N HIS A 5 5.58 -9.01 -3.14
CA HIS A 5 6.10 -8.47 -4.40
C HIS A 5 7.51 -8.98 -4.69
N ALA A 6 8.43 -8.83 -3.73
CA ALA A 6 9.83 -9.25 -3.91
C ALA A 6 9.96 -10.77 -4.18
N ALA A 7 9.14 -11.61 -3.52
CA ALA A 7 9.12 -13.04 -3.78
C ALA A 7 8.59 -13.39 -5.18
N LEU A 8 7.58 -12.67 -5.67
CA LEU A 8 6.98 -12.89 -7.00
C LEU A 8 7.84 -12.34 -8.14
N THR A 9 8.69 -11.35 -7.89
CA THR A 9 9.59 -10.76 -8.89
C THR A 9 11.03 -11.26 -8.82
N GLY A 10 11.45 -11.82 -7.68
CA GLY A 10 12.83 -12.23 -7.40
C GLY A 10 13.09 -13.74 -7.43
N ALA A 11 12.04 -14.58 -7.47
CA ALA A 11 12.23 -16.02 -7.62
C ALA A 11 12.43 -16.37 -9.11
N ASP A 12 13.67 -16.74 -9.42
CA ASP A 12 14.05 -17.49 -10.61
C ASP A 12 12.96 -18.53 -10.97
N ARG A 13 12.51 -18.48 -12.23
CA ARG A 13 11.60 -19.43 -12.93
C ARG A 13 10.08 -19.21 -12.84
N ARG A 14 9.53 -18.46 -13.80
CA ARG A 14 8.52 -18.96 -14.76
C ARG A 14 8.69 -18.20 -16.09
N GLU A 15 8.50 -18.90 -17.21
CA GLU A 15 8.68 -18.42 -18.60
C GLU A 15 7.82 -17.19 -19.00
N ARG A 16 6.99 -16.66 -18.09
CA ARG A 16 6.30 -15.38 -18.22
C ARG A 16 6.27 -14.61 -16.89
N PRO A 17 6.97 -13.47 -16.77
CA PRO A 17 6.88 -12.63 -15.58
C PRO A 17 5.47 -12.02 -15.45
N TYR A 18 5.04 -11.79 -14.21
CA TYR A 18 3.81 -11.05 -13.97
C TYR A 18 4.01 -9.57 -14.28
N HIS A 19 3.11 -9.00 -15.10
CA HIS A 19 3.12 -7.57 -15.40
C HIS A 19 2.44 -6.73 -14.30
N LEU A 20 1.64 -7.36 -13.43
CA LEU A 20 0.95 -6.72 -12.32
C LEU A 20 0.69 -7.73 -11.21
N VAL A 21 0.91 -7.30 -9.97
CA VAL A 21 0.47 -8.02 -8.76
C VAL A 21 -0.57 -7.17 -8.05
N VAL A 22 -1.69 -7.78 -7.68
CA VAL A 22 -2.75 -7.13 -6.91
C VAL A 22 -2.73 -7.69 -5.50
N SER A 23 -2.70 -6.81 -4.50
CA SER A 23 -2.94 -7.18 -3.11
C SER A 23 -4.27 -6.59 -2.66
N ALA A 24 -5.20 -7.46 -2.28
CA ALA A 24 -6.54 -7.11 -1.84
C ALA A 24 -6.91 -7.90 -0.59
N GLY A 25 -7.77 -7.33 0.24
CA GLY A 25 -8.23 -7.92 1.50
C GLY A 25 -9.12 -6.94 2.28
N ILE A 26 -9.56 -7.36 3.45
CA ILE A 26 -10.35 -6.52 4.36
C ILE A 26 -9.40 -5.67 5.22
N ALA A 27 -9.79 -4.40 5.44
CA ALA A 27 -9.06 -3.46 6.28
C ALA A 27 -10.04 -2.61 7.11
N GLY A 28 -9.52 -1.96 8.15
CA GLY A 28 -10.25 -0.92 8.87
C GLY A 28 -10.30 0.39 8.07
N GLY A 29 -11.38 1.15 8.22
CA GLY A 29 -11.56 2.46 7.60
C GLY A 29 -11.65 3.58 8.65
N PHE A 30 -11.09 4.74 8.35
CA PHE A 30 -11.24 5.93 9.18
C PHE A 30 -12.52 6.67 8.82
N GLN A 31 -13.30 7.06 9.83
CA GLN A 31 -14.51 7.87 9.62
C GLN A 31 -14.17 9.35 9.46
N PRO A 32 -14.92 10.09 8.61
CA PRO A 32 -16.06 9.64 7.80
C PRO A 32 -15.67 9.05 6.43
N ALA A 33 -14.37 8.93 6.13
CA ALA A 33 -13.87 8.68 4.78
C ALA A 33 -14.15 7.26 4.24
N ALA A 34 -14.19 6.24 5.09
CA ALA A 34 -14.40 4.85 4.69
C ALA A 34 -15.27 4.07 5.69
N PRO A 35 -16.62 4.22 5.65
CA PRO A 35 -17.54 3.38 6.44
C PRO A 35 -17.43 1.89 6.10
N PRO A 36 -17.87 0.97 6.98
CA PRO A 36 -17.93 -0.45 6.68
C PRO A 36 -18.66 -0.73 5.36
N GLY A 37 -18.10 -1.63 4.55
CA GLY A 37 -18.58 -1.92 3.19
C GLY A 37 -17.99 -1.02 2.10
N SER A 38 -17.19 -0.01 2.45
CA SER A 38 -16.45 0.78 1.46
C SER A 38 -15.40 -0.05 0.74
N LEU A 39 -15.26 0.18 -0.57
CA LEU A 39 -14.14 -0.30 -1.37
C LEU A 39 -13.14 0.84 -1.58
N VAL A 40 -11.87 0.58 -1.29
CA VAL A 40 -10.80 1.59 -1.40
C VAL A 40 -9.65 1.09 -2.25
N VAL A 41 -9.08 2.00 -3.05
CA VAL A 41 -7.84 1.76 -3.81
C VAL A 41 -6.73 2.56 -3.13
N SER A 42 -5.73 1.86 -2.59
CA SER A 42 -4.60 2.52 -1.92
C SER A 42 -3.73 3.28 -2.92
N SER A 43 -3.39 4.53 -2.58
CA SER A 43 -2.38 5.35 -3.25
C SER A 43 -0.99 5.23 -2.64
N ALA A 44 -0.88 4.66 -1.43
CA ALA A 44 0.38 4.42 -0.73
C ALA A 44 0.23 3.31 0.33
N ILE A 45 1.32 2.58 0.55
CA ILE A 45 1.47 1.62 1.64
C ILE A 45 2.33 2.29 2.71
N VAL A 46 1.80 2.42 3.93
CA VAL A 46 2.48 3.10 5.04
C VAL A 46 2.76 2.09 6.15
N ALA A 47 4.03 1.97 6.55
CA ALA A 47 4.45 1.22 7.73
C ALA A 47 4.36 2.13 8.97
N ALA A 48 3.14 2.37 9.45
CA ALA A 48 2.86 3.34 10.52
C ALA A 48 3.36 2.91 11.91
N ASP A 49 3.76 1.65 12.06
CA ASP A 49 4.37 1.09 13.27
C ASP A 49 5.89 1.30 13.33
N LEU A 50 6.51 1.77 12.24
CA LEU A 50 7.94 1.98 12.16
C LEU A 50 8.31 3.44 12.50
N GLY A 51 8.65 3.66 13.76
CA GLY A 51 9.11 4.95 14.28
C GLY A 51 9.31 4.91 15.79
N ALA A 52 9.39 6.08 16.42
CA ALA A 52 9.55 6.20 17.87
C ALA A 52 8.70 7.34 18.42
N GLU A 53 8.05 7.11 19.57
CA GLU A 53 7.42 8.17 20.35
C GLU A 53 8.48 8.99 21.09
N THR A 54 8.39 10.30 21.03
CA THR A 54 9.29 11.24 21.73
C THR A 54 8.49 12.24 22.55
N PRO A 55 9.12 13.01 23.45
CA PRO A 55 8.42 14.09 24.17
C PRO A 55 7.76 15.13 23.25
N ASP A 56 8.28 15.32 22.04
CA ASP A 56 7.78 16.29 21.06
C ASP A 56 6.79 15.66 20.06
N GLY A 57 6.50 14.36 20.20
CA GLY A 57 5.60 13.58 19.35
C GLY A 57 6.28 12.42 18.62
N TYR A 58 5.52 11.79 17.72
CA TYR A 58 5.99 10.64 16.95
C TYR A 58 6.96 11.05 15.85
N LEU A 59 8.10 10.36 15.77
CA LEU A 59 9.07 10.44 14.67
C LEU A 59 9.01 9.17 13.82
N ALA A 60 8.87 9.33 12.51
CA ALA A 60 8.93 8.21 11.57
C ALA A 60 10.37 7.69 11.39
N VAL A 61 10.53 6.45 10.89
CA VAL A 61 11.87 5.87 10.65
C VAL A 61 12.77 6.69 9.73
N GLU A 62 12.21 7.44 8.77
CA GLU A 62 13.00 8.36 7.94
C GLU A 62 13.65 9.49 8.75
N GLU A 63 12.94 10.05 9.72
CA GLU A 63 13.43 11.13 10.60
C GLU A 63 14.51 10.62 11.56
N LEU A 64 14.43 9.33 11.89
CA LEU A 64 15.43 8.62 12.68
C LEU A 64 16.65 8.15 11.85
N GLY A 65 16.63 8.34 10.52
CA GLY A 65 17.73 7.96 9.63
C GLY A 65 17.76 6.49 9.20
N PHE A 66 16.68 5.73 9.41
CA PHE A 66 16.61 4.29 9.13
C PHE A 66 15.96 3.91 7.80
N GLY A 67 15.57 4.88 6.97
CA GLY A 67 15.07 4.63 5.62
C GLY A 67 13.77 5.35 5.31
N ARG A 68 12.72 4.61 4.94
CA ARG A 68 11.43 5.15 4.51
C ARG A 68 10.27 4.28 4.99
N SER A 69 9.25 4.89 5.57
CA SER A 69 8.00 4.22 6.01
C SER A 69 6.88 4.22 4.95
N VAL A 70 6.90 5.16 4.00
CA VAL A 70 5.83 5.35 3.00
C VAL A 70 6.26 4.87 1.62
N HIS A 71 5.48 3.99 1.00
CA HIS A 71 5.69 3.52 -0.37
C HIS A 71 4.53 3.96 -1.29
N PRO A 72 4.71 4.97 -2.14
CA PRO A 72 3.65 5.44 -3.04
C PRO A 72 3.37 4.43 -4.16
N VAL A 73 2.10 4.32 -4.56
CA VAL A 73 1.64 3.53 -5.71
C VAL A 73 1.45 4.49 -6.90
N PRO A 74 1.85 4.11 -8.13
CA PRO A 74 1.69 4.99 -9.30
C PRO A 74 0.25 5.45 -9.52
N GLY A 75 0.03 6.77 -9.51
CA GLY A 75 -1.31 7.37 -9.61
C GLY A 75 -2.08 6.99 -10.87
N ALA A 76 -1.40 6.85 -12.01
CA ALA A 76 -2.03 6.41 -13.26
C ALA A 76 -2.57 4.97 -13.18
N LEU A 77 -1.97 4.10 -12.35
CA LEU A 77 -2.47 2.75 -12.13
C LEU A 77 -3.66 2.79 -11.16
N THR A 78 -3.53 3.48 -10.03
CA THR A 78 -4.61 3.55 -9.03
C THR A 78 -5.86 4.22 -9.58
N GLY A 79 -5.72 5.29 -10.36
CA GLY A 79 -6.84 5.96 -11.03
C GLY A 79 -7.59 5.06 -12.00
N ARG A 80 -6.88 4.27 -12.83
CA ARG A 80 -7.52 3.30 -13.74
C ARG A 80 -8.24 2.19 -12.98
N VAL A 81 -7.64 1.67 -11.93
CA VAL A 81 -8.27 0.62 -11.09
C VAL A 81 -9.51 1.17 -10.39
N ALA A 82 -9.43 2.36 -9.79
CA ALA A 82 -10.57 3.01 -9.14
C ALA A 82 -11.72 3.25 -10.12
N ALA A 83 -11.43 3.74 -11.32
CA ALA A 83 -12.45 3.94 -12.36
C ALA A 83 -13.10 2.62 -12.80
N ALA A 84 -12.31 1.57 -12.99
CA ALA A 84 -12.81 0.25 -13.37
C ALA A 84 -13.71 -0.38 -12.29
N LEU A 85 -13.33 -0.24 -11.02
CA LEU A 85 -14.13 -0.73 -9.88
C LEU A 85 -15.44 0.05 -9.76
N ALA A 86 -15.40 1.38 -9.90
CA ALA A 86 -16.61 2.21 -9.85
C ALA A 86 -17.61 1.89 -10.98
N ALA A 87 -17.11 1.50 -12.16
CA ALA A 87 -17.97 1.08 -13.26
C ALA A 87 -18.55 -0.35 -13.06
N GLY A 88 -17.93 -1.17 -12.22
CA GLY A 88 -18.29 -2.57 -12.00
C GLY A 88 -19.38 -2.80 -10.95
N GLY A 89 -19.63 -1.82 -10.08
CA GLY A 89 -20.57 -1.93 -8.95
C GLY A 89 -19.89 -2.38 -7.66
#